data_AF-A0A3N5U5V5-F1
#
_entry.id   AF-A0A3N5U5V5-F1
#
_cell.length_a   1.000
_cell.length_b   1.000
_cell.length_c   1.000
_cell.angle_alpha   90.00
_cell.angle_beta   90.00
_cell.angle_gamma   90.00
#
_symmetry.space_group_name_H-M   'P 1'
#
loop_
_entity.id
_entity.type
_entity.pdbx_description
1 polymer ?
#
loop_
_entity_poly.entity_id
_entity_poly.type
_entity_poly.pdbx_seq_one_letter_code
_entity_poly.pdbx_strand_id
1 'polypeptide(L)' 'MNEEKKSVRCRDDFILQSGIGPELAEFLKECIDKPEIFYSIPFERRRDIENQMDTVLLSFG' A
#
# COMPACT_ATOMS: atom_id res chain seq x y z
N MET A 1 -27.59 0.07 -5.72
CA MET A 1 -26.83 0.42 -4.51
C MET A 1 -25.82 1.46 -4.94
N ASN A 2 -26.01 2.71 -4.54
CA ASN A 2 -24.97 3.73 -4.70
C ASN A 2 -23.91 3.42 -3.64
N GLU A 3 -22.81 2.79 -4.04
CA GLU A 3 -21.58 2.91 -3.28
C GLU A 3 -21.15 4.37 -3.40
N GLU A 4 -21.53 5.16 -2.40
CA GLU A 4 -20.81 6.38 -2.08
C GLU A 4 -19.35 5.97 -1.95
N LYS A 5 -18.57 6.21 -3.01
CA LYS A 5 -17.11 6.16 -2.99
C LYS A 5 -16.71 7.04 -1.82
N LYS A 6 -16.44 6.42 -0.66
CA LYS A 6 -15.92 7.11 0.52
C LYS A 6 -14.64 7.74 0.03
N SER A 7 -14.71 9.04 -0.28
CA SER A 7 -13.55 9.84 -0.60
C SER A 7 -12.61 9.64 0.56
N VAL A 8 -11.52 8.93 0.33
CA VAL A 8 -10.52 8.64 1.34
C VAL A 8 -9.96 9.98 1.76
N ARG A 9 -10.32 10.44 2.96
CA ARG A 9 -10.06 11.81 3.42
C ARG A 9 -8.60 12.01 3.80
N CYS A 10 -7.87 10.93 4.08
CA CYS A 10 -6.47 10.93 4.47
C CYS A 10 -5.81 9.58 4.15
N ARG A 11 -4.48 9.59 4.00
CA ARG A 11 -3.66 8.39 3.76
C ARG A 11 -3.87 7.29 4.81
N ASP A 12 -4.04 7.65 6.09
CA ASP A 12 -4.26 6.66 7.16
C ASP A 12 -5.63 5.96 6.99
N ASP A 13 -6.65 6.70 6.55
CA ASP A 13 -7.95 6.11 6.20
C ASP A 13 -7.83 5.16 5.01
N PHE A 14 -6.95 5.45 4.04
CA PHE A 14 -6.67 4.55 2.91
C PHE A 14 -6.10 3.22 3.40
N ILE A 15 -5.08 3.30 4.25
CA ILE A 15 -4.35 2.13 4.76
C ILE A 15 -5.30 1.24 5.58
N LEU A 16 -6.13 1.84 6.43
CA LEU A 16 -7.14 1.12 7.21
C LEU A 16 -8.23 0.48 6.33
N GLN A 17 -8.68 1.16 5.28
CA GLN A 17 -9.75 0.64 4.41
C GLN A 17 -9.27 -0.42 3.41
N SER A 18 -8.02 -0.32 2.93
CA SER A 18 -7.46 -1.23 1.93
C SER A 18 -6.91 -2.54 2.52
N GLY A 19 -6.90 -2.68 3.85
CA GLY A 19 -6.32 -3.86 4.51
C GLY A 19 -4.80 -3.91 4.40
N ILE A 20 -4.15 -2.77 4.13
CA ILE A 20 -2.68 -2.67 4.09
C ILE A 20 -2.14 -2.96 5.48
N GLY A 21 -1.30 -4.00 5.59
CA GLY A 21 -0.63 -4.36 6.83
C GLY A 21 0.34 -3.25 7.31
N PRO A 22 0.66 -3.21 8.61
CA PRO A 22 1.53 -2.18 9.19
C PRO A 22 2.92 -2.13 8.54
N GLU A 23 3.44 -3.28 8.09
CA GLU A 23 4.73 -3.37 7.39
C GLU A 23 4.70 -2.64 6.04
N LEU A 24 3.69 -2.90 5.20
CA LEU A 24 3.56 -2.22 3.91
C LEU A 24 3.23 -0.73 4.12
N ALA A 25 2.44 -0.38 5.13
CA ALA A 25 2.16 1.01 5.48
C ALA A 25 3.43 1.82 5.82
N GLU A 26 4.31 1.23 6.65
CA GLU A 26 5.60 1.79 7.02
C GLU A 26 6.52 1.89 5.80
N PHE A 27 6.63 0.82 5.02
CA PHE A 27 7.40 0.81 3.78
C PHE A 27 6.96 1.93 2.82
N LEU A 28 5.66 2.06 2.57
CA LEU A 28 5.13 3.12 1.71
C LEU A 28 5.42 4.52 2.27
N LYS A 29 5.58 4.66 3.59
CA LYS A 29 5.90 5.96 4.21
C LYS A 29 7.32 6.34 3.91
N GLU A 30 8.25 5.43 4.14
CA GLU A 30 9.65 5.65 3.83
C GLU A 30 9.90 5.77 2.32
N CYS A 31 9.15 5.02 1.50
CA CYS A 31 9.33 4.99 0.05
C CYS A 31 8.91 6.31 -0.63
N ILE A 32 7.92 7.03 -0.06
CA ILE A 32 7.54 8.37 -0.55
C ILE A 32 8.68 9.37 -0.37
N ASP A 33 9.34 9.32 0.79
CA ASP A 33 10.47 10.22 1.08
C ASP A 33 11.76 9.77 0.38
N LYS A 34 11.94 8.46 0.20
CA LYS A 34 13.17 7.84 -0.34
C LYS A 34 12.81 6.64 -1.23
N PRO A 35 12.49 6.85 -2.52
CA PRO A 35 12.11 5.75 -3.41
C PRO A 35 13.24 4.73 -3.65
N GLU A 36 14.49 5.15 -3.43
CA GLU A 36 15.68 4.29 -3.54
C GLU A 36 15.70 3.10 -2.58
N ILE A 37 14.92 3.15 -1.48
CA ILE A 37 14.83 2.03 -0.54
C ILE A 37 14.21 0.79 -1.20
N PHE A 38 13.30 0.98 -2.16
CA PHE A 38 12.65 -0.12 -2.87
C PHE A 38 13.68 -0.93 -3.67
N TYR A 39 14.67 -0.26 -4.25
CA TYR A 39 15.75 -0.91 -5.00
C TYR A 39 16.83 -1.50 -4.09
N SER A 40 16.91 -1.04 -2.84
CA SER A 40 17.94 -1.43 -1.87
C SER A 40 17.55 -2.67 -1.04
N ILE A 41 16.26 -2.98 -0.93
CA ILE A 41 15.79 -4.18 -0.22
C ILE A 41 16.00 -5.47 -1.04
N PRO A 42 16.12 -6.64 -0.37
CA PRO A 42 16.26 -7.93 -1.03
C PRO A 42 15.11 -8.22 -2.00
N PHE A 43 15.38 -8.97 -3.06
CA PHE A 43 14.40 -9.33 -4.09
C PHE A 43 13.15 -10.01 -3.50
N GLU A 44 13.31 -10.92 -2.54
CA GLU A 44 12.19 -11.59 -1.88
C GLU A 44 11.27 -10.58 -1.18
N ARG A 45 11.86 -9.66 -0.41
CA ARG A 45 11.13 -8.58 0.27
C ARG A 45 10.38 -7.68 -0.71
N ARG A 46 11.03 -7.36 -1.84
CA ARG A 46 10.43 -6.57 -2.91
C ARG A 46 9.21 -7.28 -3.49
N ARG A 47 9.33 -8.57 -3.78
CA ARG A 47 8.24 -9.40 -4.31
C ARG A 47 7.07 -9.47 -3.33
N ASP A 48 7.32 -9.60 -2.02
CA ASP A 48 6.26 -9.57 -1.01
C ASP A 48 5.51 -8.23 -0.97
N ILE A 49 6.25 -7.11 -1.08
CA ILE A 49 5.65 -5.76 -1.17
C ILE A 49 4.80 -5.64 -2.43
N GLU A 50 5.32 -6.05 -3.60
CA GLU A 50 4.59 -6.03 -4.87
C GLU A 50 3.31 -6.88 -4.79
N ASN A 51 3.37 -8.10 -4.24
CA ASN A 51 2.20 -8.96 -4.05
C ASN A 51 1.13 -8.32 -3.16
N GLN A 52 1.54 -7.63 -2.09
CA GLN A 52 0.61 -6.91 -1.21
C GLN A 52 -0.01 -5.70 -1.93
N MET A 53 0.77 -4.96 -2.73
CA MET A 53 0.24 -3.87 -3.56
C MET A 53 -0.74 -4.37 -4.61
N ASP A 54 -0.44 -5.48 -5.29
CA ASP A 54 -1.34 -6.11 -6.25
C ASP A 54 -2.65 -6.57 -5.58
N THR A 55 -2.58 -7.16 -4.39
CA THR A 55 -3.76 -7.56 -3.61
C THR A 55 -4.66 -6.36 -3.32
N VAL A 56 -4.07 -5.22 -2.94
CA VAL A 56 -4.80 -3.97 -2.70
C VAL A 56 -5.45 -3.47 -3.99
N LEU A 57 -4.72 -3.44 -5.11
CA LEU A 57 -5.25 -3.00 -6.40
C LEU A 57 -6.40 -3.90 -6.88
N LEU A 58 -6.28 -5.22 -6.70
CA LEU A 58 -7.34 -6.19 -7.00
C LEU A 58 -8.57 -6.00 -6.13
N SER A 59 -8.43 -5.50 -4.90
CA SER A 59 -9.55 -5.24 -4.00
C SER A 59 -10.39 -4.02 -4.40
N PHE A 60 -9.89 -3.17 -5.31
CA PHE A 60 -10.64 -2.07 -5.92
C PHE A 60 -11.27 -2.43 -7.27
N GLY A 61 -11.17 -3.69 -7.70
CA GLY A 61 -11.71 -4.22 -8.96
C GLY A 61 -13.20 -4.54 -8.91
#